data_AF-A0A848LA02-F1
#
_entry.id   AF-A0A848LA02-F1
#
_cell.length_a   1.000
_cell.length_b   1.000
_cell.length_c   1.000
_cell.angle_alpha   90.00
_cell.angle_beta   90.00
_cell.angle_gamma   90.00
#
_symmetry.space_group_name_H-M   'P 1'
#
loop_
_entity.id
_entity.type
_entity.pdbx_description
1 polymer ?
#
loop_
_entity_poly.entity_id
_entity_poly.type
_entity_poly.pdbx_seq_one_letter_code
_entity_poly.pdbx_strand_id
1 'polypeptide(L)'
;MPLVRARDVFGWCDRNLVDYQGEGVLHQALWDADLEEARGEHRLLKFKSGECKQSRVGWALLKNGTKARDEAARKGWHELRWNGEQWDWLRPPAAPSAAPAVPEAPVEHFAVASR
;
A
#
# COMPACT_ATOMS: atom_id res chain seq x y z
N MET A 1 17.77 -7.27 -0.80
CA MET A 1 16.73 -6.29 -1.11
C MET A 1 16.49 -5.44 0.13
N PRO A 2 16.61 -4.10 0.07
CA PRO A 2 16.35 -3.22 1.20
C PRO A 2 14.86 -3.21 1.61
N LEU A 3 13.94 -3.50 0.69
CA LEU A 3 12.50 -3.63 0.96
C LEU A 3 12.06 -5.10 1.07
N VAL A 4 11.45 -5.47 2.20
CA VAL A 4 10.93 -6.81 2.48
C VAL A 4 9.40 -6.78 2.38
N ARG A 5 8.80 -7.61 1.53
CA ARG A 5 7.35 -7.62 1.32
C ARG A 5 6.67 -8.54 2.34
N ALA A 6 5.42 -8.24 2.70
CA ALA A 6 4.61 -9.10 3.57
C ALA A 6 4.56 -10.55 3.09
N ARG A 7 4.43 -10.79 1.78
CA ARG A 7 4.50 -12.15 1.21
C ARG A 7 5.79 -12.88 1.55
N ASP A 8 6.93 -12.18 1.54
CA ASP A 8 8.23 -12.79 1.82
C ASP A 8 8.36 -13.12 3.33
N VAL A 9 7.76 -12.29 4.19
CA VAL A 9 7.65 -12.53 5.63
C VAL A 9 6.78 -13.76 5.91
N PHE A 10 5.57 -13.85 5.33
CA PHE A 10 4.69 -15.01 5.47
C PHE A 10 5.40 -16.30 5.10
N GLY A 11 6.03 -16.33 3.92
CA GLY A 11 6.78 -17.50 3.48
C GLY A 11 7.96 -17.84 4.37
N TRP A 12 8.60 -16.85 5.02
CA TRP A 12 9.63 -17.12 6.03
C TRP A 12 9.03 -17.72 7.30
N CYS A 13 7.92 -17.18 7.80
CA CYS A 13 7.23 -17.69 8.98
C CYS A 13 6.76 -19.13 8.77
N ASP A 14 6.15 -19.44 7.62
CA ASP A 14 5.74 -20.80 7.25
C ASP A 14 6.90 -21.80 7.31
N ARG A 15 8.07 -21.41 6.78
CA ARG A 15 9.27 -22.26 6.75
C ARG A 15 9.90 -22.46 8.12
N ASN A 16 9.72 -21.52 9.04
CA ASN A 16 10.36 -21.52 10.36
C ASN A 16 9.37 -21.85 11.48
N LEU A 17 8.13 -22.22 11.15
CA LEU A 17 7.08 -22.55 12.11
C LEU A 17 6.83 -21.42 13.13
N VAL A 18 6.96 -20.17 12.68
CA VAL A 18 6.63 -19.00 13.48
C VAL A 18 5.17 -18.67 13.23
N ASP A 19 4.35 -18.61 14.28
CA ASP A 19 2.97 -18.17 14.14
C ASP A 19 2.92 -16.67 13.83
N TYR A 20 2.29 -16.35 12.70
CA TYR A 20 2.03 -14.99 12.24
C TYR A 20 0.54 -14.76 11.98
N GLN A 21 -0.30 -15.77 12.21
CA GLN A 21 -1.76 -15.68 12.12
C GLN A 21 -2.30 -15.07 13.40
N GLY A 22 -1.93 -15.60 14.56
CA GLY A 22 -2.53 -15.23 15.84
C GLY A 22 -4.02 -15.60 15.94
N GLU A 23 -4.68 -15.07 16.95
CA GLU A 23 -6.12 -15.25 17.15
C GLU A 23 -6.90 -14.14 16.44
N GLY A 24 -7.88 -14.49 15.61
CA GLY A 24 -8.79 -13.53 14.98
C GLY A 24 -8.67 -13.44 13.46
N VAL A 25 -8.41 -12.23 12.94
CA VAL A 25 -8.38 -12.00 11.49
C VAL A 25 -7.09 -12.53 10.86
N LEU A 26 -7.08 -12.66 9.54
CA LEU A 26 -5.93 -13.15 8.80
C LEU A 26 -4.66 -12.31 9.08
N HIS A 27 -3.61 -12.99 9.53
CA HIS A 27 -2.30 -12.41 9.90
C HIS A 27 -2.33 -11.42 11.07
N GLN A 28 -3.29 -11.53 12.00
CA GLN A 28 -3.46 -10.63 13.14
C GLN A 28 -2.17 -10.46 13.94
N ALA A 29 -1.47 -11.56 14.30
CA ALA A 29 -0.23 -11.46 15.06
C ALA A 29 0.86 -10.63 14.37
N LEU A 30 0.97 -10.71 13.03
CA LEU A 30 1.91 -9.86 12.29
C LEU A 30 1.49 -8.38 12.33
N TRP A 31 0.19 -8.11 12.21
CA TRP A 31 -0.32 -6.74 12.26
C TRP A 31 -0.21 -6.12 13.64
N ASP A 32 -0.35 -6.91 14.69
CA ASP A 32 -0.10 -6.48 16.06
C ASP A 32 1.38 -6.15 16.25
N ALA A 33 2.29 -7.01 15.78
CA ALA A 33 3.73 -6.73 15.82
C ALA A 33 4.11 -5.46 15.03
N ASP A 34 3.49 -5.22 13.87
CA ASP A 34 3.66 -3.98 13.10
C ASP A 34 3.17 -2.74 13.89
N LEU A 35 2.03 -2.85 14.58
CA LEU A 35 1.50 -1.77 15.43
C LEU A 35 2.36 -1.53 16.67
N GLU A 36 2.87 -2.58 17.31
CA GLU A 36 3.78 -2.47 18.45
C GLU A 36 5.09 -1.78 18.05
N GLU A 37 5.67 -2.16 16.91
CA GLU A 37 6.86 -1.49 16.37
C GLU A 37 6.60 -0.01 16.08
N ALA A 38 5.40 0.32 15.57
CA ALA A 38 4.96 1.69 15.30
C ALA A 38 4.75 2.53 16.55
N ARG A 39 4.47 1.90 17.69
CA ARG A 39 4.26 2.56 18.99
C ARG A 39 5.54 2.61 19.84
N GLY A 40 6.50 1.75 19.54
CA GLY A 40 7.72 1.53 20.33
C GLY A 40 8.96 2.18 19.74
N GLU A 41 9.89 1.38 19.24
CA GLU A 41 11.23 1.83 18.84
C GLU A 41 11.29 2.44 17.42
N HIS A 42 10.24 2.28 16.60
CA HIS A 42 10.11 2.87 15.26
C HIS A 42 11.32 2.58 14.35
N ARG A 43 11.87 1.37 14.43
CA ARG A 43 13.04 0.91 13.66
C ARG A 43 12.70 0.53 12.23
N LEU A 44 11.41 0.34 11.94
CA LEU A 44 10.92 -0.02 10.61
C LEU A 44 10.27 1.17 9.89
N LEU A 45 10.63 1.32 8.63
CA LEU A 45 9.85 2.09 7.65
C LEU A 45 8.78 1.18 7.06
N LYS A 46 7.58 1.73 6.85
CA LYS A 46 6.45 1.01 6.25
C LYS A 46 6.12 1.60 4.88
N PHE A 47 5.85 0.73 3.92
CA PHE A 47 5.48 1.10 2.56
C PHE A 47 4.23 0.33 2.12
N LYS A 48 3.40 0.95 1.30
CA LYS A 48 2.20 0.32 0.72
C LYS A 48 2.06 0.67 -0.75
N SER A 49 1.56 -0.28 -1.54
CA SER A 49 1.44 -0.13 -3.00
C SER A 49 0.23 0.68 -3.48
N GLY A 50 -0.65 1.13 -2.58
CA GLY A 50 -1.87 1.87 -2.93
C GLY A 50 -2.88 1.93 -1.79
N GLU A 51 -3.98 2.65 -1.98
CA GLU A 51 -4.93 2.98 -0.90
C GLU A 51 -5.78 1.81 -0.43
N CYS A 52 -6.10 0.89 -1.33
CA CYS A 52 -6.98 -0.25 -1.06
C CYS A 52 -6.50 -1.13 0.10
N LYS A 53 -7.44 -1.80 0.79
CA LYS A 53 -7.14 -2.75 1.87
C LYS A 53 -6.28 -3.93 1.39
N GLN A 54 -6.44 -4.33 0.13
CA GLN A 54 -5.70 -5.45 -0.48
C GLN A 54 -4.33 -5.06 -1.04
N SER A 55 -3.94 -3.79 -0.95
CA SER A 55 -2.65 -3.34 -1.45
C SER A 55 -1.51 -4.03 -0.73
N ARG A 56 -0.41 -4.23 -1.45
CA ARG A 56 0.78 -4.90 -0.92
C ARG A 56 1.45 -4.00 0.11
N VAL A 57 1.96 -4.61 1.17
CA VAL A 57 2.70 -3.96 2.25
C VAL A 57 4.13 -4.49 2.28
N GLY A 58 5.07 -3.65 2.69
CA GLY A 58 6.43 -4.06 2.97
C GLY A 58 7.14 -3.09 3.89
N TRP A 59 8.29 -3.53 4.38
CA TRP A 59 9.06 -2.82 5.39
C TRP A 59 10.53 -2.76 5.03
N ALA A 60 11.22 -1.81 5.65
CA ALA A 60 12.67 -1.75 5.63
C ALA A 60 13.19 -1.29 6.98
N LEU A 61 14.38 -1.74 7.36
CA LEU A 61 15.08 -1.16 8.51
C LEU A 61 15.42 0.30 8.21
N LEU A 62 15.26 1.17 9.21
CA LEU A 62 15.55 2.60 9.11
C LEU A 62 16.97 2.88 8.58
N LYS A 63 17.97 2.07 8.99
CA LYS A 63 19.36 2.14 8.51
C LYS A 63 19.52 1.98 6.99
N ASN A 64 18.55 1.33 6.34
CA ASN A 64 18.52 1.11 4.89
C ASN A 64 17.54 2.08 4.19
N GLY A 65 17.05 3.10 4.90
CA GLY A 65 15.91 3.92 4.46
C GLY A 65 16.06 4.55 3.08
N THR A 66 17.23 5.09 2.75
CA THR A 66 17.49 5.66 1.41
C THR A 66 17.29 4.60 0.31
N LYS A 67 17.97 3.46 0.43
CA LYS A 67 17.89 2.37 -0.55
C LYS A 67 16.47 1.79 -0.63
N ALA A 68 15.76 1.74 0.49
CA ALA A 68 14.38 1.27 0.54
C ALA A 68 13.40 2.22 -0.16
N ARG A 69 13.57 3.54 0.03
CA ARG A 69 12.77 4.57 -0.66
C ARG A 69 13.00 4.55 -2.16
N ASP A 70 14.25 4.39 -2.60
CA ASP A 70 14.58 4.24 -4.03
C ASP A 70 13.92 3.00 -4.64
N GLU A 71 13.97 1.87 -3.92
CA GLU A 71 13.31 0.64 -4.35
C GLU A 71 11.78 0.78 -4.36
N ALA A 72 11.19 1.40 -3.34
CA ALA A 72 9.76 1.67 -3.24
C ALA A 72 9.30 2.57 -4.40
N ALA A 73 10.02 3.66 -4.69
CA ALA A 73 9.74 4.56 -5.79
C ALA A 73 9.75 3.83 -7.15
N ARG A 74 10.76 2.98 -7.40
CA ARG A 74 10.82 2.14 -8.61
C ARG A 74 9.63 1.20 -8.76
N LYS A 75 8.98 0.81 -7.66
CA LYS A 75 7.81 -0.08 -7.63
C LYS A 75 6.48 0.68 -7.57
N GLY A 76 6.50 2.02 -7.47
CA GLY A 76 5.29 2.83 -7.25
C GLY A 76 4.68 2.63 -5.85
N TRP A 77 5.50 2.37 -4.84
CA TRP A 77 5.05 2.22 -3.45
C TRP A 77 5.29 3.51 -2.68
N HIS A 78 4.40 3.80 -1.73
CA HIS A 78 4.43 5.03 -0.96
C HIS A 78 4.72 4.72 0.51
N GLU A 79 5.53 5.57 1.13
CA GLU A 79 5.88 5.47 2.54
C GLU A 79 4.71 5.91 3.42
N LEU A 80 4.52 5.19 4.52
CA LEU A 80 3.57 5.50 5.57
C LEU A 80 4.33 5.97 6.80
N ARG A 81 3.73 6.89 7.53
CA ARG A 81 4.22 7.43 8.79
C ARG A 81 3.18 7.21 9.86
N TRP A 82 3.61 6.67 11.00
CA TRP A 82 2.76 6.60 12.19
C TRP A 82 2.55 8.02 12.75
N ASN A 83 1.30 8.40 12.97
CA ASN A 83 0.94 9.72 13.49
C ASN A 83 0.69 9.74 15.02
N GLY A 84 0.81 8.60 15.69
CA GLY A 84 0.48 8.41 17.11
C GLY A 84 -0.78 7.55 17.33
N GLU A 85 -1.67 7.49 16.35
CA GLU A 85 -2.95 6.78 16.40
C GLU A 85 -3.10 5.77 15.26
N GLN A 86 -2.65 6.15 14.06
CA GLN A 86 -2.76 5.34 12.85
C GLN A 86 -1.61 5.58 11.87
N TRP A 87 -1.55 4.75 10.84
CA TRP A 87 -0.63 4.89 9.72
C TRP A 87 -1.19 5.86 8.67
N ASP A 88 -0.51 7.00 8.48
CA ASP A 88 -0.84 7.99 7.47
C ASP A 88 0.15 7.97 6.30
N TRP A 89 -0.29 8.42 5.12
CA TRP A 89 0.59 8.57 3.97
C TRP A 89 1.57 9.72 4.17
N LEU A 90 2.88 9.46 4.04
CA LEU A 90 3.88 10.52 4.11
C LEU A 90 3.74 11.49 2.93
N ARG A 91 3.44 10.94 1.75
CA ARG A 91 2.97 11.66 0.58
C ARG A 91 1.85 10.83 -0.04
N PRO A 92 0.61 11.34 -0.11
CA PRO A 92 -0.48 10.57 -0.69
C PRO A 92 -0.12 10.17 -2.13
N PRO A 93 -0.53 8.97 -2.59
CA PRO A 93 -0.46 8.65 -4.00
C PRO A 93 -1.20 9.73 -4.79
N ALA A 94 -0.65 10.13 -5.94
CA ALA A 94 -1.40 11.02 -6.82
C ALA A 94 -2.74 10.35 -7.15
N ALA A 95 -3.85 11.08 -7.00
CA ALA A 95 -5.16 10.59 -7.40
C ALA A 95 -5.06 10.04 -8.83
N PRO A 96 -5.75 8.92 -9.16
CA PRO A 96 -5.81 8.48 -10.53
C PRO A 96 -6.30 9.66 -11.36
N SER A 97 -5.44 10.14 -12.27
CA SER A 97 -5.80 11.19 -13.21
C SER A 97 -7.09 10.73 -13.88
N ALA A 98 -8.22 11.36 -13.57
CA ALA A 98 -9.43 11.16 -14.33
C ALA A 98 -9.03 11.38 -15.79
N ALA A 99 -9.16 10.34 -16.62
CA ALA A 99 -9.03 10.53 -18.05
C ALA A 99 -9.93 11.71 -18.42
N PRO A 100 -9.48 12.66 -19.26
CA PRO A 100 -10.32 13.78 -19.66
C PRO A 100 -11.62 13.18 -20.19
N ALA A 101 -12.74 13.59 -19.60
CA ALA A 101 -14.06 13.18 -20.05
C ALA A 101 -14.10 13.43 -21.56
N VAL A 102 -14.24 12.37 -22.34
CA VAL A 102 -14.49 12.48 -23.77
C VAL A 102 -15.74 13.34 -23.89
N PRO A 103 -15.70 14.52 -24.54
CA PRO A 103 -16.90 15.32 -24.69
C PRO A 103 -17.93 14.48 -25.44
N GLU A 104 -19.10 14.27 -24.83
CA GLU A 104 -20.24 13.64 -25.48
C GLU A 104 -20.52 14.39 -26.78
N ALA A 105 -20.40 13.70 -27.90
CA ALA A 105 -20.74 14.26 -29.20
C ALA A 105 -22.24 14.61 -29.19
N PRO A 106 -22.64 15.78 -29.74
CA PRO A 106 -24.04 16.14 -29.82
C PRO A 106 -24.78 15.13 -30.69
N VAL A 107 -25.84 14.55 -30.14
CA VAL A 107 -26.77 13.70 -30.88
C VAL A 107 -27.52 14.58 -31.89
N GLU A 108 -27.16 14.46 -33.16
CA GLU A 108 -27.94 15.06 -34.25
C GLU A 108 -29.28 14.32 -34.37
N HIS A 109 -30.36 15.00 -34.00
CA HIS A 109 -31.71 14.55 -34.29
C HIS A 109 -31.95 14.66 -35.80
N PHE A 110 -31.87 13.53 -36.52
CA PHE A 110 -32.41 13.44 -37.88
C PHE A 110 -33.94 13.57 -37.83
N ALA A 111 -34.44 14.72 -38.27
CA ALA A 111 -35.85 14.90 -38.56
C ALA A 111 -36.23 14.06 -39.79
N VAL A 112 -37.06 13.04 -39.57
CA VAL A 112 -37.79 12.35 -40.63
C VAL A 112 -39.24 12.84 -40.60
N ALA A 113 -39.64 13.59 -41.62
CA ALA A 113 -41.03 13.79 -42.02
C ALA A 113 -41.03 13.79 -43.55
N SER A 114 -41.29 12.65 -44.18
CA SER A 114 -42.61 12.14 -44.61
C SER A 114 -43.21 12.96 -45.76
N ARG A 115 -43.33 12.31 -46.92
CA ARG A 115 -44.17 12.72 -48.07
C ARG A 115 -45.59 12.24 -47.88
#